data_AF-A0A523A207-F1
#
_entry.id   AF-A0A523A207-F1
#
_cell.length_a   1.000
_cell.length_b   1.000
_cell.length_c   1.000
_cell.angle_alpha   90.00
_cell.angle_beta   90.00
_cell.angle_gamma   90.00
#
_symmetry.space_group_name_H-M   'P 1'
#
loop_
_entity.id
_entity.type
_entity.pdbx_description
1 polymer ?
#
loop_
_entity_poly.entity_id
_entity_poly.type
_entity_poly.pdbx_seq_one_letter_code
_entity_poly.pdbx_strand_id
1 'polypeptide(L)'
;MPHPTQPQSAPSAAPDAGAGPKRYIVEAHGGGDLDWDGSPSVAVFQVDEALARDIIRFSSLVKAENVYKIERFDCHADFLRYDPETNREEALEAGEKNSVRTECDVLVVTGEDFFFRAYVKHTDVEIECEGQPISALAQHFGLAPGDRSVPEAVRVRLEQALPGADGYERGFKDALESIALALAAKISRPVLDEAIATAMDAYANNADTQVSEAPASSPQFP
;
A
#
# COMPACT_ATOMS: atom_id res chain seq x y z
N MET A 1 -36.24 39.48 33.33
CA MET A 1 -34.77 39.40 33.27
C MET A 1 -34.41 38.28 32.28
N PRO A 2 -34.14 38.58 31.00
CA PRO A 2 -33.68 37.57 30.05
C PRO A 2 -32.16 37.39 30.16
N HIS A 3 -31.71 36.14 30.25
CA HIS A 3 -30.30 35.76 30.20
C HIS A 3 -29.73 36.00 28.79
N PRO A 4 -28.48 36.48 28.66
CA PRO A 4 -27.82 36.58 27.36
C PRO A 4 -27.30 35.21 26.91
N THR A 5 -27.79 34.73 25.77
CA THR A 5 -27.28 33.55 25.05
C THR A 5 -25.90 33.88 24.47
N GLN A 6 -24.85 33.22 24.95
CA GLN A 6 -23.55 33.22 24.28
C GLN A 6 -23.61 32.37 23.00
N PRO A 7 -23.02 32.80 21.88
CA PRO A 7 -22.90 31.98 20.69
C PRO A 7 -21.86 30.87 20.91
N GLN A 8 -22.29 29.61 20.80
CA GLN A 8 -21.40 28.46 20.75
C GLN A 8 -20.49 28.58 19.53
N SER A 9 -19.19 28.62 19.81
CA SER A 9 -18.10 28.57 18.83
C SER A 9 -18.16 27.26 18.04
N ALA A 10 -18.15 27.38 16.71
CA ALA A 10 -17.97 26.26 15.80
C ALA A 10 -16.61 25.59 16.05
N PRO A 11 -16.50 24.25 16.03
CA PRO A 11 -15.20 23.60 16.00
C PRO A 11 -14.57 23.83 14.63
N SER A 12 -13.53 24.67 14.64
CA SER A 12 -12.56 24.80 13.56
C SER A 12 -11.72 23.53 13.52
N ALA A 13 -11.99 22.66 12.56
CA ALA A 13 -11.10 21.55 12.22
C ALA A 13 -10.14 22.04 11.12
N ALA A 14 -8.94 22.44 11.51
CA ALA A 14 -7.81 22.50 10.60
C ALA A 14 -7.50 21.07 10.11
N PRO A 15 -7.08 20.87 8.85
CA PRO A 15 -6.72 19.55 8.36
C PRO A 15 -5.37 19.17 8.97
N ASP A 16 -5.42 18.28 9.95
CA ASP A 16 -4.24 17.58 10.46
C ASP A 16 -3.78 16.63 9.35
N ALA A 17 -2.70 16.98 8.66
CA ALA A 17 -2.05 16.12 7.69
C ALA A 17 -1.36 14.99 8.48
N GLY A 18 -2.14 13.95 8.79
CA GLY A 18 -1.75 12.88 9.71
C GLY A 18 -0.71 11.94 9.10
N ALA A 19 0.49 11.94 9.70
CA ALA A 19 1.60 11.04 9.35
C ALA A 19 1.45 9.59 9.91
N GLY A 20 0.21 9.16 10.19
CA GLY A 20 -0.10 7.86 10.81
C GLY A 20 -1.00 6.99 9.94
N PRO A 21 -1.15 5.70 10.25
CA PRO A 21 -2.08 4.84 9.55
C PRO A 21 -3.51 5.36 9.69
N LYS A 22 -4.26 5.35 8.59
CA LYS A 22 -5.67 5.74 8.58
C LYS A 22 -6.53 4.53 8.91
N ARG A 23 -7.27 4.62 10.02
CA ARG A 23 -8.22 3.58 10.44
C ARG A 23 -9.58 3.82 9.78
N TYR A 24 -10.22 2.73 9.39
CA TYR A 24 -11.54 2.68 8.78
C TYR A 24 -12.45 1.76 9.59
N ILE A 25 -13.68 2.21 9.80
CA ILE A 25 -14.83 1.42 10.26
C ILE A 25 -15.94 1.80 9.29
N VAL A 26 -16.33 0.86 8.44
CA VAL A 26 -17.22 1.13 7.32
C VAL A 26 -18.30 0.06 7.27
N GLU A 27 -19.44 0.36 6.68
CA GLU A 27 -20.52 -0.61 6.54
C GLU A 27 -20.05 -1.82 5.74
N ALA A 28 -20.53 -3.00 6.15
CA ALA A 28 -20.36 -4.23 5.41
C ALA A 28 -21.71 -4.70 4.87
N HIS A 29 -21.68 -5.30 3.69
CA HIS A 29 -22.84 -5.80 2.97
C HIS A 29 -22.59 -7.24 2.53
N GLY A 30 -23.67 -7.92 2.12
CA GLY A 30 -23.66 -9.34 1.79
C GLY A 30 -24.13 -10.19 2.97
N GLY A 31 -23.87 -11.51 2.92
CA GLY A 31 -24.27 -12.39 4.01
C GLY A 31 -25.77 -12.74 4.08
N GLY A 32 -26.61 -12.21 3.19
CA GLY A 32 -28.09 -12.31 3.29
C GLY A 32 -28.68 -13.73 3.28
N ASP A 33 -27.95 -14.70 2.73
CA ASP A 33 -28.34 -16.13 2.72
C ASP A 33 -27.79 -16.90 3.93
N LEU A 34 -27.16 -16.24 4.89
CA LEU A 34 -26.74 -16.88 6.13
C LEU A 34 -27.98 -17.09 7.01
N ASP A 35 -28.37 -18.35 7.20
CA ASP A 35 -29.51 -18.77 8.04
C ASP A 35 -29.39 -18.39 9.54
N TRP A 36 -28.27 -17.78 9.94
CA TRP A 36 -27.95 -17.35 11.30
C TRP A 36 -27.47 -15.90 11.29
N ASP A 37 -27.65 -15.20 12.40
CA ASP A 37 -27.29 -13.80 12.68
C ASP A 37 -25.76 -13.56 12.55
N GLY A 38 -25.29 -13.66 11.32
CA GLY A 38 -23.89 -13.94 10.96
C GLY A 38 -23.31 -13.04 9.91
N SER A 39 -24.18 -12.24 9.29
CA SER A 39 -23.77 -11.20 8.38
C SER A 39 -22.96 -10.15 9.12
N PRO A 40 -21.83 -9.70 8.56
CA PRO A 40 -21.11 -8.58 9.12
C PRO A 40 -21.95 -7.31 8.95
N SER A 41 -21.92 -6.43 9.94
CA SER A 41 -22.47 -5.06 9.81
C SER A 41 -21.38 -4.06 9.47
N VAL A 42 -20.13 -4.32 9.88
CA VAL A 42 -19.00 -3.44 9.62
C VAL A 42 -17.73 -4.20 9.23
N ALA A 43 -16.87 -3.53 8.47
CA ALA A 43 -15.49 -3.94 8.26
C ALA A 43 -14.56 -2.93 8.93
N VAL A 44 -13.52 -3.44 9.60
CA VAL A 44 -12.50 -2.64 10.27
C VAL A 44 -11.16 -2.94 9.65
N PHE A 45 -10.43 -1.90 9.23
CA PHE A 45 -9.09 -2.04 8.68
C PHE A 45 -8.25 -0.79 8.90
N GLN A 46 -6.95 -0.92 8.66
CA GLN A 46 -6.02 0.21 8.66
C GLN A 46 -5.25 0.24 7.35
N VAL A 47 -5.07 1.44 6.82
CA VAL A 47 -4.25 1.69 5.64
C VAL A 47 -3.07 2.54 6.08
N ASP A 48 -1.86 2.01 5.93
CA ASP A 48 -0.63 2.77 6.10
C ASP A 48 -0.21 3.44 4.78
N GLU A 49 0.86 4.23 4.82
CA GLU A 49 1.35 4.96 3.66
C GLU A 49 1.81 4.03 2.52
N ALA A 50 2.34 2.85 2.85
CA ALA A 50 2.81 1.88 1.85
C ALA A 50 1.64 1.25 1.10
N LEU A 51 0.60 0.82 1.83
CA LEU A 51 -0.63 0.30 1.24
C LEU A 51 -1.38 1.39 0.47
N ALA A 52 -1.39 2.64 0.96
CA ALA A 52 -1.99 3.76 0.26
C ALA A 52 -1.33 4.02 -1.11
N ARG A 53 0.01 3.97 -1.18
CA ARG A 53 0.75 4.06 -2.44
C ARG A 53 0.35 2.95 -3.41
N ASP A 54 0.25 1.71 -2.92
CA ASP A 54 -0.17 0.57 -3.73
C ASP A 54 -1.59 0.75 -4.29
N ILE A 55 -2.54 1.17 -3.45
CA ILE A 55 -3.93 1.45 -3.86
C ILE A 55 -3.98 2.52 -4.95
N ILE A 56 -3.29 3.65 -4.75
CA ILE A 56 -3.26 4.76 -5.73
C ILE A 56 -2.60 4.32 -7.04
N ARG A 57 -1.55 3.51 -6.96
CA ARG A 57 -0.90 2.92 -8.13
C ARG A 57 -1.86 1.97 -8.87
N PHE A 58 -2.58 1.11 -8.17
CA PHE A 58 -3.55 0.21 -8.79
C PHE A 58 -4.67 0.98 -9.47
N SER A 59 -5.22 2.02 -8.86
CA SER A 59 -6.21 2.90 -9.49
C SER A 59 -5.68 3.57 -10.76
N SER A 60 -4.43 4.01 -10.73
CA SER A 60 -3.77 4.58 -11.91
C SER A 60 -3.64 3.54 -13.04
N LEU A 61 -3.33 2.28 -12.69
CA LEU A 61 -3.24 1.18 -13.64
C LEU A 61 -4.60 0.78 -14.21
N VAL A 62 -5.64 0.74 -13.36
CA VAL A 62 -7.04 0.50 -13.79
C VAL A 62 -7.44 1.48 -14.88
N LYS A 63 -7.15 2.78 -14.67
CA LYS A 63 -7.41 3.84 -15.64
C LYS A 63 -6.56 3.73 -16.90
N ALA A 64 -5.26 3.46 -16.76
CA ALA A 64 -4.33 3.44 -17.89
C ALA A 64 -4.61 2.27 -18.86
N GLU A 65 -4.93 1.10 -18.31
CA GLU A 65 -5.17 -0.12 -19.09
C GLU A 65 -6.66 -0.32 -19.45
N ASN A 66 -7.53 0.61 -19.03
CA ASN A 66 -8.97 0.56 -19.26
C ASN A 66 -9.59 -0.78 -18.81
N VAL A 67 -9.19 -1.26 -17.63
CA VAL A 67 -9.78 -2.44 -16.98
C VAL A 67 -10.83 -2.00 -15.97
N TYR A 68 -11.71 -2.90 -15.55
CA TYR A 68 -12.77 -2.58 -14.58
C TYR A 68 -12.23 -2.41 -13.16
N LYS A 69 -11.40 -3.35 -12.71
CA LYS A 69 -10.82 -3.39 -11.36
C LYS A 69 -9.56 -4.24 -11.31
N ILE A 70 -8.76 -4.05 -10.27
CA ILE A 70 -7.65 -4.94 -9.86
C ILE A 70 -8.03 -5.57 -8.53
N GLU A 71 -7.77 -6.87 -8.40
CA GLU A 71 -7.96 -7.62 -7.16
C GLU A 71 -6.62 -8.20 -6.71
N ARG A 72 -6.31 -8.06 -5.42
CA ARG A 72 -5.12 -8.61 -4.79
C ARG A 72 -5.50 -9.27 -3.48
N PHE A 73 -4.98 -10.47 -3.22
CA PHE A 73 -5.11 -11.11 -1.92
C PHE A 73 -4.57 -10.20 -0.82
N ASP A 74 -5.41 -9.93 0.17
CA ASP A 74 -5.13 -8.97 1.23
C ASP A 74 -6.06 -9.22 2.42
N CYS A 75 -5.48 -9.56 3.58
CA CYS A 75 -6.22 -9.92 4.80
C CYS A 75 -6.21 -8.82 5.87
N HIS A 76 -6.07 -7.54 5.47
CA HIS A 76 -6.06 -6.42 6.42
C HIS A 76 -7.44 -6.04 6.98
N ALA A 77 -8.54 -6.57 6.42
CA ALA A 77 -9.89 -6.26 6.84
C ALA A 77 -10.49 -7.33 7.75
N ASP A 78 -10.92 -6.91 8.93
CA ASP A 78 -11.71 -7.70 9.86
C ASP A 78 -13.19 -7.38 9.68
N PHE A 79 -13.99 -8.39 9.34
CA PHE A 79 -15.44 -8.27 9.24
C PHE A 79 -16.09 -8.60 10.60
N LEU A 80 -16.92 -7.70 11.12
CA LEU A 80 -17.55 -7.80 12.43
C LEU A 80 -19.07 -7.73 12.32
N ARG A 81 -19.77 -8.48 13.18
CA ARG A 81 -21.24 -8.49 13.28
C ARG A 81 -21.77 -7.23 13.93
N TYR A 82 -21.07 -6.70 14.92
CA TYR A 82 -21.42 -5.49 15.64
C TYR A 82 -20.24 -4.53 15.64
N ASP A 83 -20.52 -3.26 15.38
CA ASP A 83 -19.53 -2.20 15.47
C ASP A 83 -19.05 -2.02 16.92
N PRO A 84 -17.75 -2.18 17.22
CA PRO A 84 -17.22 -2.03 18.57
C PRO A 84 -17.34 -0.61 19.14
N GLU A 85 -17.59 0.40 18.29
CA GLU A 85 -17.72 1.80 18.70
C GLU A 85 -19.17 2.20 18.94
N THR A 86 -20.09 1.81 18.04
CA THR A 86 -21.51 2.19 18.15
C THR A 86 -22.38 1.13 18.83
N ASN A 87 -22.08 -0.16 18.68
CA ASN A 87 -22.77 -1.31 19.29
C ASN A 87 -21.89 -2.00 20.34
N ARG A 88 -21.35 -1.21 21.28
CA ARG A 88 -20.32 -1.66 22.22
C ARG A 88 -20.81 -2.77 23.15
N GLU A 89 -22.05 -2.74 23.62
CA GLU A 89 -22.59 -3.74 24.54
C GLU A 89 -22.71 -5.10 23.83
N GLU A 90 -23.28 -5.12 22.62
CA GLU A 90 -23.43 -6.30 21.79
C GLU A 90 -22.07 -6.85 21.34
N ALA A 91 -21.13 -5.98 20.96
CA ALA A 91 -19.77 -6.36 20.60
C ALA A 91 -19.02 -7.01 21.78
N LEU A 92 -19.21 -6.49 23.01
CA LEU A 92 -18.61 -7.06 24.21
C LEU A 92 -19.24 -8.40 24.60
N GLU A 93 -20.56 -8.52 24.49
CA GLU A 93 -21.28 -9.77 24.78
C GLU A 93 -20.90 -10.88 23.78
N ALA A 94 -20.80 -10.53 22.49
CA ALA A 94 -20.40 -11.45 21.45
C ALA A 94 -18.92 -11.91 21.60
N GLY A 95 -18.05 -11.04 22.11
CA GLY A 95 -16.63 -11.34 22.30
C GLY A 95 -15.96 -11.80 21.01
N GLU A 96 -15.27 -12.94 21.03
CA GLU A 96 -14.63 -13.52 19.83
C GLU A 96 -15.63 -13.86 18.71
N LYS A 97 -16.90 -14.10 19.05
CA LYS A 97 -17.95 -14.39 18.06
C LYS A 97 -18.38 -13.15 17.29
N ASN A 98 -17.95 -11.96 17.70
CA ASN A 98 -18.18 -10.74 16.94
C ASN A 98 -17.46 -10.77 15.59
N SER A 99 -16.32 -11.46 15.50
CA SER A 99 -15.58 -11.65 14.26
C SER A 99 -16.27 -12.67 13.35
N VAL A 100 -16.51 -12.27 12.10
CA VAL A 100 -16.96 -13.15 11.03
C VAL A 100 -15.72 -13.80 10.42
N ARG A 101 -15.68 -15.14 10.41
CA ARG A 101 -14.55 -15.88 9.84
C ARG A 101 -14.64 -15.85 8.32
N THR A 102 -13.58 -15.39 7.68
CA THR A 102 -13.50 -15.25 6.24
C THR A 102 -12.44 -16.15 5.61
N GLU A 103 -12.54 -16.31 4.29
CA GLU A 103 -11.50 -16.83 3.42
C GLU A 103 -11.49 -16.09 2.08
N CYS A 104 -10.37 -16.21 1.35
CA CYS A 104 -10.16 -15.54 0.07
C CYS A 104 -10.31 -14.01 0.14
N ASP A 105 -9.82 -13.40 1.23
CA ASP A 105 -9.82 -11.96 1.46
C ASP A 105 -9.03 -11.23 0.38
N VAL A 106 -9.68 -10.27 -0.27
CA VAL A 106 -9.10 -9.48 -1.36
C VAL A 106 -9.34 -7.99 -1.15
N LEU A 107 -8.29 -7.23 -1.43
CA LEU A 107 -8.39 -5.80 -1.73
C LEU A 107 -8.83 -5.64 -3.19
N VAL A 108 -9.92 -4.91 -3.37
CA VAL A 108 -10.46 -4.53 -4.68
C VAL A 108 -10.19 -3.05 -4.90
N VAL A 109 -9.56 -2.72 -6.04
CA VAL A 109 -9.28 -1.33 -6.42
C VAL A 109 -9.90 -1.05 -7.79
N THR A 110 -10.73 -0.01 -7.86
CA THR A 110 -11.31 0.52 -9.10
C THR A 110 -10.56 1.79 -9.51
N GLY A 111 -11.06 2.49 -10.53
CA GLY A 111 -10.51 3.78 -10.91
C GLY A 111 -10.67 4.84 -9.81
N GLU A 112 -11.69 4.75 -8.97
CA GLU A 112 -12.05 5.85 -8.05
C GLU A 112 -12.05 5.42 -6.58
N ASP A 113 -12.33 4.14 -6.32
CA ASP A 113 -12.56 3.62 -4.98
C ASP A 113 -11.75 2.36 -4.70
N PHE A 114 -11.59 2.05 -3.42
CA PHE A 114 -11.06 0.78 -2.94
C PHE A 114 -11.95 0.21 -1.85
N PHE A 115 -12.03 -1.12 -1.77
CA PHE A 115 -12.78 -1.84 -0.74
C PHE A 115 -12.21 -3.24 -0.54
N PHE A 116 -12.67 -3.91 0.51
CA PHE A 116 -12.34 -5.29 0.80
C PHE A 116 -13.54 -6.19 0.58
N ARG A 117 -13.26 -7.40 0.11
CA ARG A 117 -14.24 -8.44 -0.14
C ARG A 117 -13.68 -9.78 0.30
N ALA A 118 -14.53 -10.65 0.82
CA ALA A 118 -14.16 -11.99 1.22
C ALA A 118 -15.36 -12.94 1.09
N TYR A 119 -15.11 -14.23 1.30
CA TYR A 119 -16.15 -15.23 1.46
C TYR A 119 -16.24 -15.65 2.92
N VAL A 120 -17.46 -15.84 3.43
CA VAL A 120 -17.65 -16.37 4.77
C VAL A 120 -17.20 -17.82 4.79
N LYS A 121 -16.30 -18.15 5.72
CA LYS A 121 -15.62 -19.43 5.76
C LYS A 121 -16.60 -20.60 5.81
N HIS A 122 -16.33 -21.65 5.03
CA HIS A 122 -17.19 -22.84 4.90
C HIS A 122 -18.54 -22.56 4.22
N THR A 123 -18.65 -21.43 3.51
CA THR A 123 -19.81 -21.06 2.73
C THR A 123 -19.34 -20.45 1.40
N ASP A 124 -20.25 -20.39 0.43
CA ASP A 124 -20.02 -19.66 -0.83
C ASP A 124 -20.59 -18.22 -0.76
N VAL A 125 -20.82 -17.71 0.45
CA VAL A 125 -21.46 -16.41 0.67
C VAL A 125 -20.41 -15.30 0.64
N GLU A 126 -20.55 -14.41 -0.33
CA GLU A 126 -19.71 -13.22 -0.48
C GLU A 126 -20.16 -12.10 0.47
N ILE A 127 -19.16 -11.40 1.01
CA ILE A 127 -19.33 -10.18 1.80
C ILE A 127 -18.33 -9.13 1.32
N GLU A 128 -18.72 -7.86 1.36
CA GLU A 128 -17.87 -6.74 0.98
C GLU A 128 -18.13 -5.52 1.84
N CYS A 129 -17.12 -4.66 1.96
CA CYS A 129 -17.26 -3.39 2.66
C CYS A 129 -17.57 -2.24 1.71
N GLU A 130 -18.10 -1.15 2.24
CA GLU A 130 -18.37 0.06 1.47
C GLU A 130 -17.09 0.63 0.84
N GLY A 131 -17.19 1.01 -0.44
CA GLY A 131 -16.15 1.66 -1.22
C GLY A 131 -15.63 2.95 -0.59
N GLN A 132 -14.31 3.06 -0.48
CA GLN A 132 -13.64 4.24 0.05
C GLN A 132 -12.98 5.04 -1.08
N PRO A 133 -13.17 6.36 -1.14
CA PRO A 133 -12.64 7.17 -2.22
C PRO A 133 -11.12 7.28 -2.14
N ILE A 134 -10.45 6.98 -3.25
CA ILE A 134 -8.98 7.03 -3.37
C ILE A 134 -8.48 8.47 -3.29
N SER A 135 -9.26 9.45 -3.72
CA SER A 135 -8.94 10.87 -3.58
C SER A 135 -8.79 11.29 -2.12
N ALA A 136 -9.66 10.80 -1.23
CA ALA A 136 -9.58 11.08 0.20
C ALA A 136 -8.42 10.34 0.88
N LEU A 137 -8.07 9.15 0.39
CA LEU A 137 -6.88 8.42 0.83
C LEU A 137 -5.60 9.16 0.42
N ALA A 138 -5.51 9.58 -0.84
CA ALA A 138 -4.40 10.34 -1.38
C ALA A 138 -4.20 11.68 -0.63
N GLN A 139 -5.29 12.39 -0.35
CA GLN A 139 -5.25 13.63 0.42
C GLN A 139 -4.72 13.41 1.84
N HIS A 140 -5.11 12.33 2.51
CA HIS A 140 -4.67 12.03 3.86
C HIS A 140 -3.15 11.84 3.93
N PHE A 141 -2.58 11.10 2.98
CA PHE A 141 -1.15 10.81 2.91
C PHE A 141 -0.32 11.84 2.11
N GLY A 142 -0.95 12.89 1.57
CA GLY A 142 -0.28 13.85 0.70
C GLY A 142 0.28 13.25 -0.59
N LEU A 143 -0.31 12.16 -1.09
CA LEU A 143 0.14 11.44 -2.29
C LEU A 143 -0.52 12.00 -3.54
N ALA A 144 0.24 12.07 -4.65
CA ALA A 144 -0.29 12.48 -5.94
C ALA A 144 -0.80 11.26 -6.75
N PRO A 145 -1.91 11.39 -7.51
CA PRO A 145 -2.31 10.36 -8.47
C PRO A 145 -1.21 10.16 -9.52
N GLY A 146 -0.70 8.93 -9.63
CA GLY A 146 0.39 8.62 -10.54
C GLY A 146 1.79 8.96 -10.02
N ASP A 147 1.96 9.14 -8.70
CA ASP A 147 3.28 9.17 -8.09
C ASP A 147 3.98 7.82 -8.34
N ARG A 148 4.81 7.79 -9.39
CA ARG A 148 5.65 6.64 -9.77
C ARG A 148 6.84 6.62 -8.83
N SER A 149 6.61 6.53 -7.53
CA SER A 149 7.71 6.33 -6.58
C SER A 149 8.26 4.92 -6.78
N VAL A 150 9.59 4.82 -6.85
CA VAL A 150 10.28 3.53 -6.83
C VAL A 150 9.85 2.82 -5.55
N PRO A 151 9.41 1.55 -5.59
CA PRO A 151 8.98 0.84 -4.39
C PRO A 151 10.04 0.95 -3.29
N GLU A 152 9.63 1.27 -2.06
CA GLU A 152 10.56 1.56 -0.96
C GLU A 152 11.56 0.42 -0.73
N ALA A 153 11.14 -0.83 -0.89
CA ALA A 153 12.03 -1.99 -0.83
C ALA A 153 13.16 -1.97 -1.88
N VAL A 154 12.89 -1.42 -3.06
CA VAL A 154 13.91 -1.24 -4.12
C VAL A 154 14.82 -0.06 -3.77
N ARG A 155 14.28 1.06 -3.28
CA ARG A 155 15.08 2.22 -2.83
C ARG A 155 16.04 1.83 -1.69
N VAL A 156 15.53 1.15 -0.67
CA VAL A 156 16.32 0.68 0.48
C VAL A 156 17.42 -0.29 0.04
N ARG A 157 17.14 -1.21 -0.89
CA ARG A 157 18.18 -2.11 -1.44
C ARG A 157 19.25 -1.35 -2.21
N LEU A 158 18.84 -0.40 -3.06
CA LEU A 158 19.77 0.46 -3.80
C LEU A 158 20.64 1.31 -2.87
N GLU A 159 20.08 1.84 -1.77
CA GLU A 159 20.82 2.59 -0.76
C GLU A 159 21.79 1.72 0.06
N GLN A 160 21.38 0.51 0.41
CA GLN A 160 22.25 -0.43 1.14
C GLN A 160 23.42 -0.91 0.29
N ALA A 161 23.20 -1.12 -1.00
CA ALA A 161 24.19 -1.70 -1.89
C ALA A 161 25.05 -0.66 -2.64
N LEU A 162 24.63 0.60 -2.68
CA LEU A 162 25.43 1.74 -3.19
C LEU A 162 25.40 2.90 -2.17
N PRO A 163 26.17 2.79 -1.07
CA PRO A 163 26.19 3.81 -0.01
C PRO A 163 26.96 5.09 -0.40
N GLY A 164 27.75 5.08 -1.49
CA GLY A 164 28.59 6.21 -1.85
C GLY A 164 27.83 7.34 -2.56
N ALA A 165 28.15 8.56 -2.14
CA ALA A 165 27.44 9.77 -2.55
C ALA A 165 28.01 10.41 -3.83
N ASP A 166 29.15 9.96 -4.36
CA ASP A 166 29.93 10.77 -5.30
C ASP A 166 30.31 10.00 -6.58
N GLY A 167 30.28 10.72 -7.71
CA GLY A 167 30.79 10.21 -8.99
C GLY A 167 29.89 9.17 -9.67
N TYR A 168 30.51 8.06 -10.09
CA TYR A 168 29.88 7.02 -10.91
C TYR A 168 28.79 6.24 -10.17
N GLU A 169 28.92 6.05 -8.85
CA GLU A 169 27.93 5.35 -8.01
C GLU A 169 26.57 6.03 -7.97
N ARG A 170 26.55 7.36 -7.81
CA ARG A 170 25.32 8.15 -7.87
C ARG A 170 24.65 8.03 -9.24
N GLY A 171 25.42 8.17 -10.32
CA GLY A 171 24.87 8.06 -11.68
C GLY A 171 24.34 6.66 -12.00
N PHE A 172 24.98 5.61 -11.49
CA PHE A 172 24.53 4.24 -11.63
C PHE A 172 23.26 3.97 -10.80
N LYS A 173 23.19 4.48 -9.57
CA LYS A 173 21.98 4.44 -8.73
C LYS A 173 20.80 5.14 -9.41
N ASP A 174 21.00 6.37 -9.89
CA ASP A 174 19.96 7.16 -10.57
C ASP A 174 19.44 6.44 -11.83
N ALA A 175 20.35 5.77 -12.57
CA ALA A 175 19.98 4.96 -13.73
C ALA A 175 19.17 3.72 -13.33
N LEU A 176 19.55 3.01 -12.27
CA LEU A 176 18.79 1.86 -11.76
C LEU A 176 17.42 2.26 -11.23
N GLU A 177 17.31 3.40 -10.53
CA GLU A 177 16.02 3.95 -10.09
C GLU A 177 15.13 4.28 -11.31
N SER A 178 15.71 4.90 -12.35
CA SER A 178 14.99 5.20 -13.59
C SER A 178 14.50 3.95 -14.33
N ILE A 179 15.34 2.91 -14.38
CA ILE A 179 14.99 1.61 -14.97
C ILE A 179 13.89 0.92 -14.16
N ALA A 180 14.02 0.91 -12.83
CA ALA A 180 13.01 0.33 -11.94
C ALA A 180 11.66 1.02 -12.13
N LEU A 181 11.66 2.34 -12.23
CA LEU A 181 10.47 3.15 -12.46
C LEU A 181 9.84 2.88 -13.84
N ALA A 182 10.66 2.72 -14.87
CA ALA A 182 10.20 2.42 -16.23
C ALA A 182 9.66 0.98 -16.39
N LEU A 183 10.24 0.03 -15.67
CA LEU A 183 9.92 -1.40 -15.80
C LEU A 183 8.87 -1.89 -14.81
N ALA A 184 8.68 -1.22 -13.66
CA ALA A 184 7.68 -1.61 -12.66
C ALA A 184 6.23 -1.66 -13.20
N ALA A 185 5.95 -1.02 -14.33
CA ALA A 185 4.66 -1.09 -15.01
C ALA A 185 4.52 -2.27 -15.99
N LYS A 186 5.62 -2.90 -16.39
CA LYS A 186 5.67 -3.86 -17.51
C LYS A 186 6.07 -5.28 -17.13
N ILE A 187 6.75 -5.45 -16.00
CA ILE A 187 7.24 -6.76 -15.54
C ILE A 187 6.83 -7.03 -14.10
N SER A 188 6.77 -8.30 -13.74
CA SER A 188 6.44 -8.72 -12.38
C SER A 188 7.55 -8.33 -11.40
N ARG A 189 7.17 -8.06 -10.15
CA ARG A 189 8.09 -7.66 -9.07
C ARG A 189 9.26 -8.63 -8.87
N PRO A 190 9.08 -9.96 -8.90
CA PRO A 190 10.20 -10.90 -8.78
C PRO A 190 11.22 -10.77 -9.91
N VAL A 191 10.75 -10.55 -11.14
CA VAL A 191 11.63 -10.40 -12.32
C VAL A 191 12.38 -9.08 -12.26
N LEU A 192 11.72 -8.01 -11.79
CA LEU A 192 12.37 -6.72 -11.58
C LEU A 192 13.45 -6.83 -10.48
N ASP A 193 13.14 -7.50 -9.38
CA ASP A 193 14.07 -7.72 -8.27
C ASP A 193 15.32 -8.51 -8.72
N GLU A 194 15.13 -9.58 -9.50
CA GLU A 194 16.22 -10.39 -10.05
C GLU A 194 17.09 -9.59 -11.03
N ALA A 195 16.47 -8.76 -11.88
CA ALA A 195 17.20 -7.90 -12.82
C ALA A 195 18.04 -6.83 -12.10
N ILE A 196 17.51 -6.22 -11.04
CA ILE A 196 18.25 -5.25 -10.23
C ILE A 196 19.39 -5.94 -9.49
N ALA A 197 19.13 -7.09 -8.85
CA ALA A 197 20.17 -7.87 -8.17
C ALA A 197 21.31 -8.28 -9.13
N THR A 198 20.96 -8.74 -10.33
CA THR A 198 21.96 -9.09 -11.36
C THR A 198 22.80 -7.89 -11.78
N ALA A 199 22.18 -6.71 -11.93
CA ALA A 199 22.91 -5.49 -12.25
C ALA A 199 23.84 -5.04 -11.11
N MET A 200 23.43 -5.25 -9.86
CA MET A 200 24.25 -4.98 -8.67
C MET A 200 25.45 -5.92 -8.57
N ASP A 201 25.25 -7.22 -8.80
CA ASP A 201 26.32 -8.22 -8.81
C ASP A 201 27.34 -7.93 -9.92
N ALA A 202 26.86 -7.54 -11.11
CA ALA A 202 27.73 -7.13 -12.22
C ALA A 202 28.55 -5.88 -11.89
N TYR A 203 27.96 -4.92 -11.17
CA TYR A 203 28.65 -3.73 -10.68
C TYR A 203 29.75 -4.09 -9.66
N ALA A 204 29.42 -4.89 -8.64
CA ALA A 204 30.37 -5.31 -7.61
C ALA A 204 31.58 -6.05 -8.20
N ASN A 205 31.35 -6.97 -9.15
CA ASN A 205 32.42 -7.71 -9.83
C ASN A 205 33.35 -6.81 -10.66
N ASN A 206 32.83 -5.73 -11.27
CA ASN A 206 33.64 -4.78 -12.03
C ASN A 206 34.42 -3.82 -11.13
N ALA A 207 33.87 -3.44 -9.98
CA ALA A 207 34.54 -2.57 -9.01
C ALA A 207 35.82 -3.22 -8.44
N ASP A 208 35.81 -4.54 -8.21
CA ASP A 208 36.98 -5.30 -7.75
C ASP A 208 38.08 -5.41 -8.82
N THR A 209 37.75 -5.25 -10.10
CA THR A 209 38.71 -5.42 -11.20
C THR A 209 39.60 -4.19 -11.42
N GLN A 210 39.21 -3.00 -10.95
CA GLN A 210 39.98 -1.76 -11.17
C GLN A 210 41.20 -1.57 -10.24
N VAL A 211 41.48 -2.51 -9.31
CA VAL A 211 42.60 -2.40 -8.35
C VAL A 211 43.88 -3.13 -8.81
N SER A 212 43.89 -3.76 -9.99
CA SER A 212 45.01 -4.61 -10.46
C SER A 212 45.66 -4.14 -11.77
N GLU A 213 45.77 -2.84 -12.04
CA GLU A 213 46.76 -2.36 -13.03
C GLU A 213 48.05 -1.95 -12.31
N ALA A 214 48.97 -2.91 -12.22
CA ALA A 214 50.35 -2.65 -11.82
C ALA A 214 51.01 -1.67 -12.82
N PRO A 215 51.81 -0.69 -12.36
CA PRO A 215 52.44 0.27 -13.25
C PRO A 215 53.43 -0.43 -14.19
N ALA A 216 53.20 -0.28 -15.50
CA ALA A 216 54.07 -0.76 -16.55
C ALA A 216 55.49 -0.18 -16.37
N SER A 217 56.42 -1.03 -15.95
CA SER A 217 57.84 -0.71 -15.90
C SER A 217 58.34 -0.38 -17.31
N SER A 218 58.83 0.84 -17.50
CA SER A 218 59.35 1.34 -18.77
C SER A 218 60.60 0.53 -19.21
N PRO A 219 60.75 0.19 -20.50
CA PRO A 219 61.95 -0.49 -20.97
C PRO A 219 63.12 0.49 -21.03
N GLN A 220 64.19 0.20 -20.29
CA GLN A 220 65.51 0.81 -20.52
C GLN A 220 66.12 0.16 -21.77
N PHE A 221 66.28 0.96 -22.83
CA PHE A 221 67.10 0.57 -23.98
C PHE A 221 68.57 0.96 -23.73
N PRO A 222 69.53 0.11 -24.15
CA PRO A 222 70.97 0.33 -23.99
C PRO A 222 71.54 1.41 -24.91
#